data_AF-A0A954LG25-F1
#
_entry.id   AF-A0A954LG25-F1
#
_cell.length_a   1.000
_cell.length_b   1.000
_cell.length_c   1.000
_cell.angle_alpha   90.00
_cell.angle_beta   90.00
_cell.angle_gamma   90.00
#
_symmetry.space_group_name_H-M   'P 1'
#
loop_
_entity.id
_entity.type
_entity.pdbx_description
1 polymer ?
#
loop_
_entity_poly.entity_id
_entity_poly.type
_entity_poly.pdbx_seq_one_letter_code
_entity_poly.pdbx_strand_id
1 'polypeptide(L)'
;MTTTRRFNENEQDSLPSELQDLGRLIEQQSGAGKDELAIAFQRVAESFHRRRRILNLVQEALSQLRLDVKYLMFDLETTRRERDQLQSQLEEEDHGF
;
A
#
# COMPACT_ATOMS: atom_id res chain seq x y z
N MET A 1 20.24 -1.53 8.26
CA MET A 1 20.07 -2.29 7.01
C MET A 1 18.67 -2.88 7.00
N THR A 2 17.69 -2.18 6.44
CA THR A 2 16.31 -2.66 6.30
C THR A 2 16.09 -3.04 4.85
N THR A 3 16.14 -4.33 4.58
CA THR A 3 15.83 -4.90 3.28
C THR A 3 14.33 -4.79 3.05
N THR A 4 13.89 -3.66 2.50
CA THR A 4 12.55 -3.54 1.91
C THR A 4 12.50 -4.55 0.79
N ARG A 5 11.73 -5.62 1.03
CA ARG A 5 11.38 -6.65 0.05
C ARG A 5 10.97 -5.92 -1.23
N ARG A 6 11.81 -5.99 -2.26
CA ARG A 6 11.44 -5.58 -3.62
C ARG A 6 10.23 -6.43 -3.99
N PHE A 7 9.02 -5.89 -3.81
CA PHE A 7 7.84 -6.46 -4.42
C PHE A 7 8.13 -6.44 -5.92
N ASN A 8 8.26 -7.63 -6.52
CA ASN A 8 8.50 -7.82 -7.94
C ASN A 8 7.67 -6.83 -8.75
N GLU A 9 8.31 -5.77 -9.27
CA GLU A 9 7.65 -4.76 -10.12
C GLU A 9 7.06 -5.42 -11.38
N ASN A 10 7.64 -6.55 -11.81
CA ASN A 10 7.17 -7.33 -12.96
C ASN A 10 5.86 -8.12 -12.73
N GLU A 11 5.49 -8.46 -11.49
CA GLU A 11 4.19 -9.11 -11.19
C GLU A 11 3.05 -8.09 -10.99
N GLN A 12 3.38 -6.80 -10.89
CA GLN A 12 2.40 -5.76 -10.59
C GLN A 12 1.50 -5.46 -11.79
N ASP A 13 2.03 -5.64 -13.01
CA ASP A 13 1.33 -5.30 -14.26
C ASP A 13 0.83 -6.52 -15.05
N SER A 14 1.00 -7.74 -14.53
CA SER A 14 0.45 -8.92 -15.19
C SER A 14 -1.02 -9.14 -14.82
N LEU A 15 -1.84 -9.46 -15.83
CA LEU A 15 -3.18 -10.01 -15.60
C LEU A 15 -3.10 -11.34 -14.81
N PRO A 16 -4.14 -11.73 -14.06
CA PRO A 16 -4.25 -13.06 -13.46
C PRO A 16 -4.14 -14.15 -14.53
N SER A 17 -3.61 -15.32 -14.14
CA SER A 17 -3.45 -16.48 -15.02
C SER A 17 -4.74 -16.83 -15.76
N GLU A 18 -5.89 -16.73 -15.08
CA GLU A 18 -7.20 -17.06 -15.63
C GLU A 18 -7.63 -16.10 -16.73
N LEU A 19 -7.31 -14.80 -16.59
CA LEU A 19 -7.60 -13.81 -17.62
C LEU A 19 -6.63 -13.95 -18.80
N GLN A 20 -5.37 -14.32 -18.55
CA GLN A 20 -4.43 -14.62 -19.64
C GLN A 20 -4.86 -15.86 -20.45
N ASP A 21 -5.29 -16.91 -19.76
CA ASP A 21 -5.85 -18.12 -20.38
C ASP A 21 -7.09 -17.79 -21.22
N LEU A 22 -8.00 -16.99 -20.67
CA LEU A 22 -9.19 -16.54 -21.38
C LEU A 22 -8.82 -15.73 -22.64
N GLY A 23 -7.85 -14.82 -22.55
CA GLY A 23 -7.34 -14.07 -23.70
C GLY A 23 -6.83 -14.99 -24.81
N ARG A 24 -6.04 -16.00 -24.46
CA ARG A 24 -5.55 -17.02 -25.41
C ARG A 24 -6.69 -17.77 -26.11
N LEU A 25 -7.73 -18.15 -25.36
CA LEU A 25 -8.89 -18.85 -25.91
C LEU A 25 -9.69 -17.98 -26.89
N ILE A 26 -9.84 -16.68 -26.58
CA ILE A 26 -10.51 -15.71 -27.45
C ILE A 26 -9.71 -15.51 -28.75
N GLU A 27 -8.38 -15.45 -28.67
CA GLU A 27 -7.51 -15.31 -29.84
C GLU A 27 -7.59 -16.52 -30.78
N GLN A 28 -7.70 -17.73 -30.23
CA GLN A 28 -7.83 -18.97 -31.01
C GLN A 28 -9.20 -19.12 -31.68
N GLN A 29 -10.21 -18.39 -31.21
CA GLN A 29 -11.55 -18.46 -31.77
C GLN A 29 -11.60 -17.77 -33.14
N SER A 30 -12.31 -18.39 -34.09
CA SER A 30 -12.59 -17.84 -35.42
C SER A 30 -14.10 -17.84 -35.62
N GLY A 31 -14.69 -16.69 -35.95
CA GLY A 31 -16.13 -16.59 -36.15
C GLY A 31 -16.66 -15.16 -36.00
N ALA A 32 -17.92 -14.96 -36.40
CA ALA A 32 -18.64 -13.72 -36.14
C ALA A 32 -18.79 -13.53 -34.62
N GLY A 33 -18.44 -12.35 -34.11
CA GLY A 33 -18.50 -12.03 -32.67
C GLY A 33 -17.17 -12.11 -31.92
N LYS A 34 -16.08 -12.56 -32.57
CA LYS A 34 -14.72 -12.53 -31.98
C LYS A 34 -14.33 -11.11 -31.54
N ASP A 35 -14.55 -10.13 -32.43
CA ASP A 35 -14.14 -8.75 -32.18
C ASP A 35 -14.92 -8.13 -31.01
N GLU A 36 -16.22 -8.40 -30.92
CA GLU A 36 -17.05 -7.94 -29.78
C GLU A 36 -16.59 -8.57 -28.46
N LEU A 37 -16.26 -9.86 -28.47
CA LEU A 37 -15.74 -10.56 -27.29
C LEU A 37 -14.36 -10.06 -26.89
N ALA A 38 -13.47 -9.79 -27.86
CA ALA A 38 -12.15 -9.20 -27.63
C ALA A 38 -12.26 -7.80 -27.01
N ILE A 39 -13.19 -6.96 -27.50
CA ILE A 39 -13.47 -5.65 -26.91
C ILE A 39 -13.97 -5.78 -25.47
N ALA A 40 -14.90 -6.70 -25.21
CA ALA A 40 -15.42 -6.94 -23.87
C ALA A 40 -14.32 -7.42 -22.91
N PHE A 41 -13.47 -8.35 -23.36
CA PHE A 41 -12.32 -8.84 -22.60
C PHE A 41 -11.32 -7.72 -22.27
N GLN A 42 -10.99 -6.88 -23.26
CA GLN A 42 -10.08 -5.75 -23.06
C GLN A 42 -10.59 -4.80 -21.97
N ARG A 43 -11.90 -4.50 -21.96
CA ARG A 43 -12.51 -3.67 -20.90
C ARG A 43 -12.39 -4.30 -19.51
N VAL A 44 -12.49 -5.62 -19.42
CA VAL A 44 -12.32 -6.34 -18.14
C VAL A 44 -10.86 -6.30 -17.70
N ALA A 45 -9.91 -6.54 -18.61
CA ALA A 45 -8.48 -6.44 -18.35
C ALA A 45 -8.11 -5.03 -17.86
N GLU A 46 -8.56 -3.99 -18.54
CA GLU A 46 -8.34 -2.59 -18.12
C GLU A 46 -8.95 -2.29 -16.75
N SER A 47 -10.16 -2.79 -16.48
CA SER A 47 -10.79 -2.64 -15.16
C SER A 47 -9.97 -3.31 -14.06
N PHE A 48 -9.41 -4.49 -14.34
CA PHE A 48 -8.54 -5.20 -13.42
C PHE A 48 -7.27 -4.39 -13.10
N HIS A 49 -6.55 -3.91 -14.12
CA HIS A 49 -5.35 -3.08 -13.92
C HIS A 49 -5.67 -1.81 -13.12
N ARG A 50 -6.78 -1.14 -13.43
CA ARG A 50 -7.21 0.06 -12.70
C ARG A 50 -7.47 -0.22 -11.22
N ARG A 51 -8.20 -1.29 -10.90
CA ARG A 51 -8.48 -1.68 -9.51
C ARG A 51 -7.20 -2.05 -8.77
N ARG A 52 -6.31 -2.81 -9.42
CA ARG A 52 -5.00 -3.18 -8.87
C ARG A 52 -4.17 -1.95 -8.52
N ARG A 53 -4.09 -0.97 -9.43
CA ARG A 53 -3.40 0.30 -9.21
C ARG A 53 -3.97 1.06 -8.01
N ILE A 54 -5.30 1.13 -7.88
CA ILE A 54 -5.95 1.78 -6.73
C ILE A 54 -5.57 1.05 -5.43
N LEU A 55 -5.62 -0.27 -5.42
CA LEU A 55 -5.26 -1.06 -4.24
C LEU A 55 -3.80 -0.84 -3.84
N ASN A 56 -2.87 -0.78 -4.81
CA ASN A 56 -1.46 -0.51 -4.53
C ASN A 56 -1.29 0.88 -3.91
N LEU A 57 -1.92 1.92 -4.47
CA LEU A 57 -1.86 3.28 -3.90
C LEU A 57 -2.42 3.34 -2.48
N VAL A 58 -3.52 2.61 -2.21
CA VAL A 58 -4.08 2.51 -0.85
C VAL A 58 -3.11 1.78 0.09
N GLN A 59 -2.49 0.69 -0.37
CA GLN A 59 -1.50 -0.05 0.44
C GLN A 59 -0.27 0.80 0.77
N GLU A 60 0.22 1.60 -0.18
CA GLU A 60 1.31 2.54 0.01
C GLU A 60 0.93 3.62 1.03
N ALA A 61 -0.24 4.25 0.86
CA ALA A 61 -0.73 5.26 1.79
C ALA A 61 -0.93 4.73 3.21
N LEU A 62 -1.47 3.51 3.37
CA LEU A 62 -1.60 2.86 4.67
C LEU A 62 -0.24 2.50 5.28
N SER A 63 0.72 2.09 4.46
CA SER A 63 2.08 1.79 4.92
C SER A 63 2.80 3.04 5.42
N GLN A 64 2.62 4.17 4.73
CA GLN A 64 3.12 5.47 5.15
C GLN A 64 2.45 5.92 6.44
N LEU A 65 1.11 5.90 6.51
CA LEU A 65 0.36 6.28 7.71
C LEU A 65 0.79 5.45 8.93
N ARG A 66 1.01 4.14 8.74
CA ARG A 66 1.49 3.27 9.83
C ARG A 66 2.87 3.70 10.33
N LEU A 67 3.74 4.19 9.46
CA LEU A 67 5.03 4.73 9.85
C LEU A 67 4.88 6.06 10.59
N ASP A 68 4.03 6.95 10.07
CA ASP A 68 3.76 8.27 10.67
C ASP A 68 3.21 8.13 12.10
N VAL A 69 2.30 7.17 12.33
CA VAL A 69 1.79 6.85 13.67
C VAL A 69 2.90 6.38 14.61
N LYS A 70 3.87 5.60 14.13
CA LYS A 70 5.02 5.19 14.97
C LYS A 70 5.88 6.38 15.37
N TYR A 71 6.13 7.32 14.45
CA TYR A 71 6.87 8.53 14.76
C TYR A 71 6.12 9.41 15.75
N LEU A 72 4.81 9.61 15.57
CA LEU A 72 4.00 10.40 16.49
C LEU A 72 4.02 9.82 17.91
N MET A 73 3.92 8.49 18.04
CA MET A 73 3.98 7.83 19.35
C MET A 73 5.36 7.99 20.01
N PHE A 74 6.44 7.92 19.23
CA PHE A 74 7.79 8.13 19.72
C PHE A 74 8.01 9.57 20.21
N ASP A 75 7.57 10.57 19.43
CA ASP A 75 7.68 11.98 19.80
C ASP A 75 6.85 12.27 21.07
N LEU A 76 5.65 11.66 21.18
CA LEU A 76 4.80 11.77 22.37
C LEU A 76 5.45 11.15 23.61
N GLU A 77 6.13 10.02 23.47
CA GLU A 77 6.85 9.40 24.58
C GLU A 77 8.05 10.25 25.01
N THR A 78 8.78 10.81 24.05
CA THR A 78 9.93 11.69 24.30
C THR A 78 9.49 12.95 25.05
N THR A 79 8.46 13.64 24.56
CA THR A 79 7.92 14.85 25.19
C THR A 79 7.32 14.57 26.58
N ARG A 80 6.71 13.40 26.79
CA ARG A 80 6.26 12.97 28.13
C ARG A 80 7.43 12.81 29.10
N ARG A 81 8.49 12.11 28.69
CA ARG A 81 9.67 11.91 29.53
C ARG A 81 10.35 13.24 29.87
N GLU A 82 10.49 14.13 28.90
CA GLU A 82 11.05 15.47 29.12
C GLU A 82 10.23 16.27 30.12
N ARG A 83 8.90 16.28 29.97
CA ARG A 83 8.00 16.93 30.94
C ARG A 83 8.16 16.34 32.33
N ASP A 84 8.19 15.02 32.46
CA ASP A 84 8.29 14.34 33.77
C ASP A 84 9.64 14.66 34.45
N GLN A 85 10.73 14.76 33.68
CA GLN A 85 12.03 15.20 34.19
C GLN A 85 12.01 16.65 34.69
N LEU A 86 11.41 17.56 33.92
CA LEU A 86 11.30 18.97 34.30
C LEU A 86 10.42 19.14 35.53
N GLN A 87 9.32 18.39 35.64
CA GLN A 87 8.45 18.42 36.80
C GLN A 87 9.17 17.94 38.06
N SER A 88 9.94 16.84 37.97
CA SER A 88 10.75 16.35 39.09
C SER A 88 11.77 17.39 39.55
N GLN A 89 12.43 18.10 38.64
CA GLN A 89 13.39 19.16 38.99
C GLN A 89 12.72 20.32 39.72
N LEU A 90 11.52 20.74 39.29
CA LEU A 90 10.76 21.79 39.96
C LEU A 90 10.32 21.38 41.37
N GLU A 91 9.89 20.13 41.55
CA GLU A 91 9.50 19.59 42.86
C GLU A 91 10.73 19.50 43.80
N GLU A 92 11.91 19.15 43.29
CA GLU A 92 13.16 19.18 44.06
C GLU A 92 13.60 20.59 44.46
N GLU A 93 13.43 21.58 43.58
CA GLU A 93 13.73 22.99 43.88
C GLU A 93 12.78 23.57 44.94
N ASP A 94 11.48 23.26 44.90
CA ASP A 94 10.48 23.75 45.86
C ASP A 94 10.66 23.12 47.26
N HIS A 95 11.15 21.88 47.33
CA HIS A 95 11.51 21.21 48.59
C HIS A 95 12.90 21.56 49.14
N GLY A 96 13.69 22.34 48.40
CA GLY A 96 15.04 22.79 48.76
C GLY A 96 15.09 24.09 49.58
N PHE A 97 13.95 24.70 49.94
CA PHE A 97 13.85 25.92 50.75
C PHE A 97 13.26 25.69 52.15
#